data_AF-A0A7W2TK84-F1
#
_entry.id   AF-A0A7W2TK84-F1
#
_cell.length_a   1.000
_cell.length_b   1.000
_cell.length_c   1.000
_cell.angle_alpha   90.00
_cell.angle_beta   90.00
_cell.angle_gamma   90.00
#
_symmetry.space_group_name_H-M   'P 1'
#
loop_
_entity.id
_entity.type
_entity.pdbx_description
1 polymer ?
#
loop_
_entity_poly.entity_id
_entity_poly.type
_entity_poly.pdbx_seq_one_letter_code
_entity_poly.pdbx_strand_id
1 'polypeptide(L)'
;MNSLSKLTIMLFLLILTGCASVTGFHQPAKNEQSVNKLITYKYDDFEKTGWLSTAKYLGEFDNGYNGVTHSYRANYDSKNKLVFIQLYMTLMASDWYFINNVLDTKGTKFDFVKIDREVISGGTVHETFGITITKNQLEVFAKKDLLLKVSGKRHYGIFTLSKHLSAAFLGAINERG
;
A
#
# COMPACT_ATOMS: atom_id res chain seq x y z
N MET A 1 39.45 -24.90 30.00
CA MET A 1 38.42 -24.53 29.01
C MET A 1 39.06 -24.51 27.63
N ASN A 2 38.81 -25.56 26.85
CA ASN A 2 39.52 -25.83 25.60
C ASN A 2 39.14 -24.78 24.54
N SER A 3 40.12 -24.31 23.75
CA SER A 3 39.89 -23.30 22.69
C SER A 3 38.80 -23.73 21.69
N LEU A 4 38.60 -25.04 21.54
CA LEU A 4 37.54 -25.63 20.72
C LEU A 4 36.13 -25.24 21.16
N SER A 5 35.87 -25.10 22.48
CA SER A 5 34.53 -24.74 23.00
C SER A 5 34.21 -23.26 22.85
N LYS A 6 35.23 -22.40 22.74
CA LYS A 6 35.04 -20.95 22.49
C LYS A 6 34.69 -20.69 21.02
N LEU A 7 35.25 -21.47 20.10
CA LEU A 7 34.99 -21.34 18.67
C LEU A 7 33.54 -21.74 18.31
N THR A 8 33.00 -22.77 18.98
CA THR A 8 31.62 -23.22 18.73
C THR A 8 30.57 -22.21 19.21
N ILE A 9 30.82 -21.56 20.35
CA ILE A 9 29.92 -20.53 20.90
C ILE A 9 29.92 -19.28 20.02
N MET A 10 31.08 -18.88 19.49
CA MET A 10 31.20 -17.72 18.60
C MET A 10 30.52 -17.96 17.23
N LEU A 11 30.55 -19.19 16.73
CA LEU A 11 29.86 -19.56 15.48
C LEU A 11 28.34 -19.60 15.64
N PHE A 12 27.82 -19.97 16.82
CA PHE A 12 26.38 -19.98 17.11
C PHE A 12 25.78 -18.56 17.26
N LEU A 13 26.58 -17.59 17.71
CA LEU A 13 26.16 -16.19 17.86
C LEU A 13 26.04 -15.44 16.51
N LEU A 14 26.76 -15.88 15.47
CA LEU A 14 26.70 -15.27 14.13
C LEU A 14 25.47 -15.69 13.32
N ILE A 15 24.79 -16.78 13.70
CA ILE A 15 23.62 -17.30 12.96
C ILE A 15 22.31 -16.63 13.41
N LEU A 16 22.32 -15.87 14.52
CA LEU A 16 21.13 -15.23 15.10
C LEU A 16 20.86 -13.80 14.61
N THR A 17 21.72 -13.19 13.79
CA THR A 17 21.47 -11.83 13.25
C THR A 17 20.69 -11.81 11.94
N GLY A 18 20.17 -12.96 11.51
CA GLY A 18 19.20 -13.05 10.42
C GLY A 18 17.82 -12.63 10.87
N CYS A 19 17.62 -11.36 11.26
CA CYS A 19 16.30 -10.75 11.26
C CYS A 19 15.86 -10.69 9.80
N ALA A 20 15.23 -11.75 9.30
CA ALA A 20 14.43 -11.68 8.11
C ALA A 20 13.45 -10.52 8.33
N SER A 21 13.63 -9.43 7.60
CA SER A 21 12.62 -8.38 7.53
C SER A 21 11.40 -9.01 6.89
N VAL A 22 10.51 -9.54 7.71
CA VAL A 22 9.15 -9.87 7.30
C VAL A 22 8.64 -8.62 6.60
N THR A 23 8.24 -8.75 5.34
CA THR A 23 7.56 -7.68 4.61
C THR A 23 6.21 -7.45 5.30
N GLY A 24 6.26 -6.71 6.41
CA GLY A 24 5.13 -6.44 7.27
C GLY A 24 4.34 -5.27 6.73
N PHE A 25 3.03 -5.37 6.80
CA PHE A 25 2.16 -4.22 6.60
C PHE A 25 2.34 -3.26 7.77
N HIS A 26 2.36 -1.95 7.49
CA HIS A 26 2.35 -0.95 8.54
C HIS A 26 0.92 -0.79 9.08
N GLN A 27 0.81 -0.58 10.39
CA GLN A 27 -0.46 -0.17 11.01
C GLN A 27 -0.92 1.19 10.46
N PRO A 28 -2.23 1.50 10.49
CA PRO A 28 -2.76 2.76 9.99
C PRO A 28 -1.93 3.97 10.43
N ALA A 29 -1.60 4.83 9.47
CA ALA A 29 -0.72 5.98 9.69
C ALA A 29 -1.28 6.92 10.76
N LYS A 30 -0.51 7.10 11.85
CA LYS A 30 -0.88 7.96 12.98
C LYS A 30 -0.39 9.40 12.83
N ASN A 31 0.63 9.64 12.01
CA ASN A 31 1.17 10.97 11.71
C ASN A 31 1.94 10.95 10.37
N GLU A 32 2.08 12.12 9.76
CA GLU A 32 2.72 12.30 8.46
C GLU A 32 4.21 11.99 8.49
N GLN A 33 4.92 12.35 9.57
CA GLN A 33 6.36 12.16 9.69
C GLN A 33 6.76 10.68 9.62
N SER A 34 5.93 9.79 10.18
CA SER A 34 6.13 8.34 10.12
C SER A 34 5.94 7.79 8.71
N VAL A 35 5.03 8.37 7.94
CA VAL A 35 4.77 8.00 6.54
C VAL A 35 5.88 8.51 5.64
N ASN A 36 6.31 9.77 5.80
CA ASN A 36 7.34 10.39 4.97
C ASN A 36 8.64 9.59 4.95
N LYS A 37 9.05 9.02 6.09
CA LYS A 37 10.24 8.17 6.20
C LYS A 37 10.17 6.88 5.37
N LEU A 38 8.98 6.49 4.94
CA LEU A 38 8.68 5.26 4.22
C LEU A 38 8.21 5.51 2.78
N ILE A 39 8.28 6.76 2.31
CA ILE A 39 8.06 7.09 0.91
C ILE A 39 9.35 6.82 0.14
N THR A 40 9.24 6.11 -0.97
CA THR A 40 10.37 5.74 -1.81
C THR A 40 10.15 6.22 -3.23
N TYR A 41 11.24 6.58 -3.90
CA TYR A 41 11.26 6.85 -5.33
C TYR A 41 12.22 5.89 -6.02
N LYS A 42 11.76 5.28 -7.10
CA LYS A 42 12.56 4.37 -7.92
C LYS A 42 12.45 4.80 -9.37
N TYR A 43 13.59 4.99 -10.03
CA TYR A 43 13.64 5.24 -11.46
C TYR A 43 14.03 3.95 -12.17
N ASP A 44 13.32 3.64 -13.24
CA ASP A 44 13.62 2.50 -14.12
C ASP A 44 14.40 3.01 -15.34
N ASP A 45 15.67 2.61 -15.44
CA ASP A 45 16.56 3.02 -16.52
C ASP A 45 16.22 2.39 -17.88
N PHE A 46 15.46 1.30 -17.91
CA PHE A 46 15.05 0.65 -19.16
C PHE A 46 13.76 1.27 -19.69
N GLU A 47 12.75 1.41 -18.82
CA GLU A 47 11.47 2.02 -19.18
C GLU A 47 11.54 3.55 -19.24
N LYS A 48 12.59 4.14 -18.66
CA LYS A 48 12.74 5.58 -18.49
C LYS A 48 11.57 6.20 -17.72
N THR A 49 11.07 5.50 -16.70
CA THR A 49 9.95 5.97 -15.86
C THR A 49 10.34 6.04 -14.39
N GLY A 50 9.69 6.94 -13.65
CA GLY A 50 9.84 7.11 -12.21
C GLY A 50 8.61 6.63 -11.45
N TRP A 51 8.83 6.02 -10.29
CA TRP A 51 7.77 5.56 -9.40
C TRP A 51 7.98 6.08 -7.99
N LEU A 52 7.09 6.96 -7.55
CA LEU A 52 6.98 7.39 -6.15
C LEU A 52 5.94 6.52 -5.46
N SER A 53 6.27 5.88 -4.34
CA SER A 53 5.33 5.01 -3.61
C SER A 53 5.47 5.15 -2.10
N THR A 54 4.36 5.04 -1.37
CA THR A 54 4.38 4.81 0.08
C THR A 54 4.65 3.33 0.38
N ALA A 55 5.02 3.01 1.61
CA ALA A 55 4.90 1.65 2.11
C ALA A 55 3.43 1.16 2.08
N LYS A 56 3.23 -0.16 2.25
CA LYS A 56 1.90 -0.78 2.36
C LYS A 56 1.37 -0.64 3.79
N TYR A 57 0.14 -0.16 3.91
CA TYR A 57 -0.58 -0.01 5.16
C TYR A 57 -1.74 -1.01 5.23
N LEU A 58 -1.94 -1.60 6.40
CA LEU A 58 -3.09 -2.45 6.68
C LEU A 58 -4.30 -1.55 6.98
N GLY A 59 -5.40 -1.81 6.28
CA GLY A 59 -6.73 -1.39 6.63
C GLY A 59 -7.58 -2.61 6.98
N GLU A 60 -8.58 -2.39 7.82
CA GLU A 60 -9.56 -3.40 8.18
C GLU A 60 -10.89 -3.04 7.55
N PHE A 61 -11.56 -4.02 6.96
CA PHE A 61 -12.95 -3.86 6.59
C PHE A 61 -13.81 -3.85 7.86
N ASP A 62 -14.84 -3.01 7.87
CA ASP A 62 -15.87 -2.92 8.90
C ASP A 62 -16.51 -4.28 9.27
N ASN A 63 -16.51 -5.23 8.35
CA ASN A 63 -16.99 -6.59 8.60
C ASN A 63 -16.03 -7.46 9.43
N GLY A 64 -14.80 -7.02 9.71
CA GLY A 64 -13.83 -7.66 10.62
C GLY A 64 -13.18 -8.95 10.10
N TYR A 65 -13.58 -9.46 8.93
CA TYR A 65 -13.12 -10.76 8.43
C TYR A 65 -12.05 -10.67 7.34
N ASN A 66 -11.86 -9.50 6.73
CA ASN A 66 -10.97 -9.35 5.57
C ASN A 66 -10.03 -8.17 5.75
N GLY A 67 -8.75 -8.41 5.47
CA GLY A 67 -7.72 -7.38 5.44
C GLY A 67 -7.65 -6.73 4.07
N VAL A 68 -7.56 -5.41 4.03
CA VAL A 68 -7.20 -4.68 2.81
C VAL A 68 -5.86 -3.99 3.04
N THR A 69 -4.90 -4.23 2.16
CA THR A 69 -3.66 -3.46 2.18
C THR A 69 -3.76 -2.35 1.16
N HIS A 70 -3.18 -1.20 1.47
CA HIS A 70 -3.23 -0.04 0.60
C HIS A 70 -1.94 0.77 0.64
N SER A 71 -1.58 1.37 -0.48
CA SER A 71 -0.42 2.25 -0.64
C SER A 71 -0.71 3.26 -1.75
N TYR A 72 -0.17 4.46 -1.64
CA TYR A 72 -0.16 5.35 -2.80
C TYR A 72 1.02 5.04 -3.71
N ARG A 73 0.80 5.22 -5.01
CA ARG A 73 1.85 5.25 -6.03
C ARG A 73 1.58 6.32 -7.07
N ALA A 74 2.63 6.92 -7.61
CA ALA A 74 2.58 7.86 -8.69
C ALA A 74 3.64 7.51 -9.73
N ASN A 75 3.27 7.56 -11.00
CA ASN A 75 4.17 7.30 -12.12
C ASN A 75 4.57 8.62 -12.79
N TYR A 76 5.84 8.71 -13.15
CA TYR A 76 6.47 9.83 -13.83
C TYR A 76 7.08 9.35 -15.14
N ASP A 77 6.93 10.13 -16.21
CA ASP A 77 7.52 9.80 -17.50
C ASP A 77 9.02 10.15 -17.58
N SER A 78 9.62 9.94 -18.75
CA SER A 78 11.03 10.22 -19.02
C SER A 78 11.42 11.70 -18.88
N LYS A 79 10.44 12.61 -18.87
CA LYS A 79 10.62 14.05 -18.65
C LYS A 79 10.30 14.45 -17.21
N ASN A 80 10.18 13.46 -16.30
CA ASN A 80 9.78 13.65 -14.91
C ASN A 80 8.39 14.31 -14.77
N LYS A 81 7.51 14.16 -15.77
CA LYS A 81 6.14 14.65 -15.69
C LYS A 81 5.26 13.60 -15.03
N LEU A 82 4.46 14.03 -14.05
CA LEU A 82 3.46 13.17 -13.41
C LEU A 82 2.44 12.66 -14.44
N VAL A 83 2.36 11.34 -14.60
CA VAL A 83 1.43 10.67 -15.52
C VAL A 83 0.12 10.36 -14.80
N PHE A 84 0.19 9.70 -13.63
CA PHE A 84 -0.99 9.40 -12.81
C PHE A 84 -0.63 9.25 -11.33
N ILE A 85 -1.65 9.36 -10.49
CA ILE A 85 -1.63 9.00 -9.08
C ILE A 85 -2.64 7.87 -8.88
N GLN A 86 -2.27 6.86 -8.11
CA GLN A 86 -3.13 5.73 -7.81
C GLN A 86 -3.07 5.37 -6.34
N LEU A 87 -4.23 5.13 -5.73
CA LEU A 87 -4.31 4.35 -4.49
C LEU A 87 -4.38 2.87 -4.89
N TYR A 88 -3.29 2.17 -4.65
CA TYR A 88 -3.10 0.76 -4.98
C TYR A 88 -3.50 -0.10 -3.78
N MET A 89 -4.38 -1.07 -4.00
CA MET A 89 -5.00 -1.86 -2.95
C MET A 89 -4.89 -3.36 -3.24
N THR A 90 -4.82 -4.17 -2.19
CA THR A 90 -4.93 -5.63 -2.28
C THR A 90 -5.84 -6.13 -1.17
N LEU A 91 -6.98 -6.69 -1.58
CA LEU A 91 -7.89 -7.40 -0.71
C LEU A 91 -7.37 -8.82 -0.49
N MET A 92 -7.32 -9.24 0.78
CA MET A 92 -6.96 -10.60 1.18
C MET A 92 -8.21 -11.24 1.81
N ALA A 93 -8.75 -12.28 1.18
CA ALA A 93 -10.01 -12.90 1.56
C ALA A 93 -9.99 -14.42 1.37
N SER A 94 -10.95 -15.14 1.97
CA SER A 94 -11.13 -16.59 1.80
C SER A 94 -11.93 -16.97 0.54
N ASP A 95 -12.54 -16.00 -0.15
CA ASP A 95 -13.25 -16.18 -1.41
C ASP A 95 -13.17 -14.91 -2.26
N TRP A 96 -13.41 -15.05 -3.55
CA TRP A 96 -13.42 -13.95 -4.51
C TRP A 96 -14.58 -12.99 -4.26
N TYR A 97 -14.26 -11.72 -4.09
CA TYR A 97 -15.25 -10.64 -4.06
C TYR A 97 -15.60 -10.18 -5.48
N PHE A 98 -14.68 -10.33 -6.43
CA PHE A 98 -14.70 -9.78 -7.78
C PHE A 98 -14.88 -8.27 -7.77
N ILE A 99 -13.95 -7.57 -7.12
CA ILE A 99 -14.00 -6.11 -6.96
C ILE A 99 -14.10 -5.44 -8.33
N ASN A 100 -15.01 -4.47 -8.43
CA ASN A 100 -15.29 -3.74 -9.67
C ASN A 100 -15.70 -2.27 -9.45
N ASN A 101 -15.81 -1.81 -8.20
CA ASN A 101 -16.24 -0.46 -7.90
C ASN A 101 -15.69 0.03 -6.54
N VAL A 102 -15.41 1.33 -6.46
CA VAL A 102 -15.06 2.02 -5.20
C VAL A 102 -15.80 3.35 -5.14
N LEU A 103 -16.44 3.61 -3.99
CA LEU A 103 -17.22 4.82 -3.72
C LEU A 103 -16.76 5.51 -2.44
N ASP A 104 -16.87 6.83 -2.37
CA ASP A 104 -16.79 7.57 -1.11
C ASP A 104 -18.16 7.70 -0.42
N THR A 105 -18.20 8.36 0.74
CA THR A 105 -19.45 8.61 1.50
C THR A 105 -20.44 9.53 0.81
N LYS A 106 -20.03 10.24 -0.24
CA LYS A 106 -20.91 11.10 -1.05
C LYS A 106 -21.46 10.34 -2.27
N GLY A 107 -21.09 9.07 -2.44
CA GLY A 107 -21.44 8.30 -3.62
C GLY A 107 -20.59 8.60 -4.86
N THR A 108 -19.48 9.34 -4.70
CA THR A 108 -18.55 9.62 -5.79
C THR A 108 -17.89 8.32 -6.22
N LYS A 109 -18.00 7.99 -7.51
CA LYS A 109 -17.34 6.82 -8.09
C LYS A 109 -15.93 7.15 -8.56
N PHE A 110 -14.97 6.33 -8.18
CA PHE A 110 -13.58 6.45 -8.62
C PHE A 110 -13.32 5.66 -9.91
N ASP A 111 -12.32 6.11 -10.67
CA ASP A 111 -11.83 5.38 -11.84
C ASP A 111 -11.08 4.14 -11.38
N PHE A 112 -11.68 2.98 -11.66
CA PHE A 112 -11.25 1.68 -11.14
C PHE A 112 -10.39 0.95 -12.16
N VAL A 113 -9.21 0.51 -11.71
CA VAL A 113 -8.28 -0.28 -12.51
C VAL A 113 -8.16 -1.66 -11.88
N LYS A 114 -8.62 -2.69 -12.58
CA LYS A 114 -8.32 -4.08 -12.22
C LYS A 114 -6.84 -4.33 -12.53
N ILE A 115 -6.08 -4.86 -11.57
CA ILE A 115 -4.66 -5.11 -11.75
C ILE A 115 -4.41 -6.61 -11.80
N ASP A 116 -4.70 -7.33 -10.73
CA ASP A 116 -4.40 -8.76 -10.66
C ASP A 116 -5.34 -9.52 -9.73
N ARG A 117 -5.37 -10.85 -9.90
CA ARG A 117 -6.10 -11.80 -9.06
C ARG A 117 -5.32 -13.10 -8.99
N GLU A 118 -4.94 -13.50 -7.79
CA GLU A 118 -4.15 -14.72 -7.55
C GLU A 118 -4.69 -15.53 -6.36
N VAL A 119 -4.47 -16.84 -6.39
CA VAL A 119 -4.66 -17.74 -5.25
C VAL A 119 -3.30 -17.91 -4.59
N ILE A 120 -3.19 -17.54 -3.31
CA ILE A 120 -1.90 -17.60 -2.60
C ILE A 120 -1.67 -18.99 -2.02
N SER A 121 -2.41 -19.34 -0.97
CA SER A 121 -2.31 -20.64 -0.29
C SER A 121 -3.54 -20.85 0.62
N GLY A 122 -3.87 -22.10 0.94
CA GLY A 122 -4.93 -22.42 1.90
C GLY A 122 -6.34 -21.92 1.52
N GLY A 123 -6.60 -21.65 0.24
CA GLY A 123 -7.85 -21.07 -0.23
C GLY A 123 -7.94 -19.54 -0.08
N THR A 124 -6.89 -18.88 0.42
CA THR A 124 -6.82 -17.41 0.44
C THR A 124 -6.57 -16.87 -0.96
N VAL A 125 -7.38 -15.88 -1.34
CA VAL A 125 -7.28 -15.17 -2.62
C VAL A 125 -6.86 -13.74 -2.38
N HIS A 126 -6.06 -13.21 -3.30
CA HIS A 126 -5.71 -11.80 -3.38
C HIS A 126 -6.37 -11.16 -4.59
N GLU A 127 -7.08 -10.05 -4.36
CA GLU A 127 -7.56 -9.18 -5.43
C GLU A 127 -6.85 -7.84 -5.37
N THR A 128 -6.00 -7.60 -6.35
CA THR A 128 -5.24 -6.36 -6.48
C THR A 128 -5.90 -5.44 -7.50
N PHE A 129 -6.12 -4.20 -7.08
CA PHE A 129 -6.76 -3.18 -7.89
C PHE A 129 -6.24 -1.80 -7.50
N GLY A 130 -6.51 -0.82 -8.35
CA GLY A 130 -6.18 0.56 -8.07
C GLY A 130 -7.35 1.48 -8.33
N ILE A 131 -7.37 2.63 -7.65
CA ILE A 131 -8.21 3.76 -8.04
C ILE A 131 -7.32 4.90 -8.50
N THR A 132 -7.51 5.36 -9.73
CA THR A 132 -6.80 6.52 -10.27
C THR A 132 -7.44 7.76 -9.69
N ILE A 133 -6.61 8.65 -9.15
CA ILE A 133 -7.06 9.92 -8.56
C ILE A 133 -6.28 11.09 -9.13
N THR A 134 -6.93 12.24 -9.15
CA THR A 134 -6.30 13.52 -9.48
C THR A 134 -5.56 14.08 -8.27
N LYS A 135 -4.62 15.01 -8.52
CA LYS A 135 -3.96 15.77 -7.45
C LYS A 135 -4.97 16.50 -6.56
N ASN A 136 -6.01 17.10 -7.15
CA ASN A 136 -7.08 17.78 -6.40
C ASN A 136 -7.85 16.83 -5.47
N GLN A 137 -8.10 15.58 -5.89
CA GLN A 137 -8.70 14.58 -5.01
C GLN A 137 -7.76 14.21 -3.87
N LEU A 138 -6.47 14.03 -4.14
CA LEU A 138 -5.46 13.78 -3.10
C LEU A 138 -5.39 14.93 -2.09
N GLU A 139 -5.49 16.19 -2.52
CA GLU A 139 -5.58 17.37 -1.65
C GLU A 139 -6.82 17.35 -0.74
N VAL A 140 -7.94 16.83 -1.23
CA VAL A 140 -9.14 16.63 -0.40
C VAL A 140 -8.90 15.51 0.61
N PHE A 141 -8.25 14.42 0.21
CA PHE A 141 -7.97 13.27 1.08
C PHE A 141 -6.94 13.60 2.17
N ALA A 142 -6.03 14.53 1.91
CA ALA A 142 -5.07 15.04 2.89
C ALA A 142 -5.72 15.80 4.06
N LYS A 143 -6.95 16.31 3.89
CA LYS A 143 -7.61 17.15 4.90
C LYS A 143 -8.36 16.36 5.96
N LYS A 144 -8.83 15.15 5.64
CA LYS A 144 -9.65 14.33 6.54
C LYS A 144 -9.63 12.87 6.15
N ASP A 145 -9.87 12.01 7.14
CA ASP A 145 -9.98 10.58 6.89
C ASP A 145 -11.17 10.31 5.94
N LEU A 146 -10.97 9.35 5.04
CA LEU A 146 -11.94 9.03 4.01
C LEU A 146 -12.43 7.60 4.20
N LEU A 147 -13.75 7.42 4.31
CA LEU A 147 -14.35 6.10 4.22
C LEU A 147 -14.53 5.73 2.76
N LEU A 148 -13.98 4.59 2.37
CA LEU A 148 -14.08 4.04 1.03
C LEU A 148 -14.87 2.73 1.08
N LYS A 149 -15.99 2.69 0.37
CA LYS A 149 -16.73 1.46 0.12
C LYS A 149 -16.17 0.78 -1.12
N VAL A 150 -15.52 -0.35 -0.92
CA VAL A 150 -15.01 -1.22 -1.99
C VAL A 150 -16.06 -2.30 -2.24
N SER A 151 -16.59 -2.39 -3.46
CA SER A 151 -17.65 -3.33 -3.82
C SER A 151 -17.21 -4.22 -4.98
N GLY A 152 -17.55 -5.50 -4.88
CA GLY A 152 -17.47 -6.48 -5.95
C GLY A 152 -18.82 -7.10 -6.26
N LYS A 153 -18.81 -8.16 -7.08
CA LYS A 153 -20.04 -8.88 -7.45
C LYS A 153 -20.66 -9.65 -6.28
N ARG A 154 -19.84 -10.15 -5.35
CA ARG A 154 -20.30 -11.01 -4.25
C ARG A 154 -20.42 -10.29 -2.92
N HIS A 155 -19.49 -9.38 -2.64
CA HIS A 155 -19.36 -8.75 -1.33
C HIS A 155 -18.90 -7.30 -1.47
N TYR A 156 -18.96 -6.58 -0.35
CA TYR A 156 -18.37 -5.27 -0.19
C TYR A 156 -17.69 -5.19 1.17
N GLY A 157 -16.83 -4.18 1.33
CA GLY A 157 -16.30 -3.76 2.62
C GLY A 157 -16.05 -2.27 2.63
N ILE A 158 -16.07 -1.69 3.83
CA ILE A 158 -15.74 -0.28 4.03
C ILE A 158 -14.45 -0.21 4.83
N PHE A 159 -13.49 0.60 4.37
CA PHE A 159 -12.28 0.89 5.14
C PHE A 159 -12.01 2.38 5.23
N THR A 160 -11.24 2.77 6.25
CA THR A 160 -10.80 4.15 6.46
C THR A 160 -9.42 4.37 5.88
N LEU A 161 -9.32 5.31 4.94
CA LEU A 161 -8.06 5.83 4.41
C LEU A 161 -7.62 7.02 5.28
N SER A 162 -6.44 6.90 5.89
CA SER A 162 -5.88 7.92 6.78
C SER A 162 -5.52 9.20 6.01
N LYS A 163 -5.93 10.35 6.56
CA LYS A 163 -5.51 11.67 6.07
C LYS A 163 -4.00 11.87 6.14
N HIS A 164 -3.35 11.28 7.14
CA HIS A 164 -1.91 11.41 7.32
C HIS A 164 -1.12 10.72 6.22
N LEU A 165 -1.61 9.57 5.74
CA LEU A 165 -1.04 8.90 4.58
C LEU A 165 -1.19 9.76 3.32
N SER A 166 -2.38 10.34 3.13
CA SER A 166 -2.69 11.19 1.98
C SER A 166 -1.91 12.50 1.97
N ALA A 167 -1.78 13.16 3.13
CA ALA A 167 -1.03 14.40 3.30
C ALA A 167 0.48 14.21 3.09
N ALA A 168 1.05 13.15 3.67
CA ALA A 168 2.45 12.79 3.46
C ALA A 168 2.75 12.54 1.98
N PHE A 169 1.90 11.77 1.29
CA PHE A 169 2.09 11.49 -0.12
C PHE A 169 1.91 12.75 -1.00
N LEU A 170 0.95 13.60 -0.68
CA LEU A 170 0.77 14.90 -1.34
C LEU A 170 2.02 15.77 -1.20
N GLY A 171 2.60 15.84 -0.01
CA GLY A 171 3.87 16.54 0.23
C GLY A 171 4.98 16.04 -0.68
N ALA A 172 5.17 14.72 -0.76
CA ALA A 172 6.17 14.10 -1.62
C ALA A 172 5.93 14.32 -3.13
N ILE A 173 4.66 14.42 -3.57
CA ILE A 173 4.35 14.82 -4.96
C ILE A 173 4.73 16.29 -5.19
N ASN A 174 4.40 17.18 -4.25
CA ASN A 174 4.66 18.61 -4.37
C ASN A 174 6.15 18.95 -4.39
N GLU A 175 6.98 18.18 -3.69
CA GLU A 175 8.44 18.34 -3.74
C GLU A 175 9.06 17.94 -5.10
N ARG A 176 8.31 17.25 -5.96
CA ARG A 176 8.78 16.74 -7.26
C ARG A 176 8.23 17.46 -8.49
N GLY A 177 7.11 18.15 -8.34
CA GLY A 177 6.46 18.92 -9.41
C GLY A 177 6.97 20.34 -9.45
#